data_AF-A0A7K5KVS3-F1
#
_entry.id   AF-A0A7K5KVS3-F1
#
_cell.length_a   1.000
_cell.length_b   1.000
_cell.length_c   1.000
_cell.angle_alpha   90.00
_cell.angle_beta   90.00
_cell.angle_gamma   90.00
#
_symmetry.space_group_name_H-M   'P 1'
#
loop_
_entity.id
_entity.type
_entity.pdbx_description
1 polymer ?
#
loop_
_entity_poly.entity_id
_entity_poly.type
_entity_poly.pdbx_seq_one_letter_code
_entity_poly.pdbx_strand_id
1 'polypeptide(L)'
;GHGVMPNTVCSVGELLDMGYVVAGSTVTSTVKIENTSTLTLPFSVQLESLSPTRERDRQKIPSFLTSSVQRAEIVGTQNYSGFSVFSISPTEGKIEAGKSQDFVVTFSPDHESLYYSDHLKILLFGKQTAHEIHLKGAARDHPMFVEGGVPLDVPVESLAVTSPVASQNTPGGGKVPPLSLLLLLEYVEGSAEPARAEITVGAMQSPLLAAKKAVEFSLDNAAELQRAGFALDSARGVLERGQLKRIGVSWVPPADLQTSDPPLVSALLTVKGNITESYGVLFMARVVSAS
;
A
#
# COMPACT_ATOMS: atom_id res chain seq x y z
N GLY A 1 4.66 26.37 -40.73
CA GLY A 1 5.05 26.78 -39.38
C GLY A 1 5.59 25.58 -38.64
N HIS A 2 6.67 25.72 -37.88
CA HIS A 2 7.14 24.65 -37.00
C HIS A 2 6.21 24.62 -35.78
N GLY A 3 5.54 23.50 -35.54
CA GLY A 3 4.65 23.34 -34.38
C GLY A 3 5.47 23.31 -33.10
N VAL A 4 5.14 24.17 -32.13
CA VAL A 4 5.74 24.12 -30.80
C VAL A 4 5.03 23.03 -30.01
N MET A 5 5.79 22.04 -29.53
CA MET A 5 5.26 20.92 -28.76
C MET A 5 5.13 21.32 -27.28
N PRO A 6 3.99 21.07 -26.63
CA PRO A 6 3.88 21.25 -25.19
C PRO A 6 4.81 20.26 -24.48
N ASN A 7 5.43 20.71 -23.39
CA ASN A 7 6.33 19.88 -22.59
C ASN A 7 6.20 20.26 -21.12
N THR A 8 6.13 19.25 -20.25
CA THR A 8 5.96 19.41 -18.82
C THR A 8 6.78 18.40 -18.03
N VAL A 9 7.19 18.77 -16.82
CA VAL A 9 7.90 17.90 -15.87
C VAL A 9 7.08 17.81 -14.59
N CYS A 10 6.87 16.59 -14.09
CA CYS A 10 6.12 16.34 -12.85
C CYS A 10 7.09 16.06 -11.69
N SER A 11 6.78 16.56 -10.50
CA SER A 11 7.57 16.31 -9.29
C SER A 11 7.40 14.90 -8.72
N VAL A 12 6.37 14.17 -9.18
CA VAL A 12 6.11 12.78 -8.80
C VAL A 12 6.15 11.89 -10.03
N GLY A 13 6.48 10.62 -9.84
CA GLY A 13 6.43 9.60 -10.88
C GLY A 13 5.00 9.13 -11.17
N GLU A 14 4.88 7.87 -11.59
CA GLU A 14 3.60 7.25 -11.94
C GLU A 14 2.74 6.85 -10.71
N LEU A 15 3.30 6.96 -9.50
CA LEU A 15 2.65 6.58 -8.25
C LEU A 15 2.82 7.69 -7.21
N LEU A 16 1.70 8.11 -6.64
CA LEU A 16 1.63 8.91 -5.43
C LEU A 16 0.99 8.07 -4.33
N ASP A 17 1.82 7.62 -3.39
CA ASP A 17 1.38 6.90 -2.21
C ASP A 17 1.16 7.88 -1.05
N MET A 18 -0.08 7.94 -0.57
CA MET A 18 -0.50 8.76 0.57
C MET A 18 -0.20 8.07 1.91
N GLY A 19 0.29 6.83 1.88
CA GLY A 19 0.67 6.04 3.04
C GLY A 19 -0.51 5.61 3.89
N TYR A 20 -0.19 5.24 5.14
CA TYR A 20 -1.16 4.86 6.14
C TYR A 20 -1.67 6.07 6.92
N VAL A 21 -3.00 6.18 7.02
CA VAL A 21 -3.69 7.19 7.82
C VAL A 21 -4.69 6.53 8.77
N VAL A 22 -5.09 7.26 9.81
CA VAL A 22 -6.21 6.82 10.64
C VAL A 22 -7.52 7.15 9.92
N ALA A 23 -8.45 6.21 9.82
CA ALA A 23 -9.78 6.44 9.23
C ALA A 23 -10.47 7.68 9.84
N GLY A 24 -11.10 8.48 8.99
CA GLY A 24 -11.65 9.79 9.33
C GLY A 24 -10.63 10.93 9.39
N SER A 25 -9.33 10.66 9.22
CA SER A 25 -8.31 11.69 9.06
C SER A 25 -8.27 12.21 7.62
N THR A 26 -7.65 13.37 7.43
CA THR A 26 -7.36 13.91 6.11
C THR A 26 -5.88 14.26 6.02
N VAL A 27 -5.26 13.84 4.93
CA VAL A 27 -3.86 14.17 4.61
C VAL A 27 -3.78 14.74 3.20
N THR A 28 -2.77 15.56 2.95
CA THR A 28 -2.55 16.18 1.66
C THR A 28 -1.12 15.98 1.18
N SER A 29 -0.96 15.91 -0.14
CA SER A 29 0.33 15.90 -0.81
C SER A 29 0.30 16.85 -2.00
N THR A 30 1.45 17.46 -2.31
CA THR A 30 1.55 18.43 -3.40
C THR A 30 2.29 17.82 -4.58
N VAL A 31 1.62 17.79 -5.73
CA VAL A 31 2.20 17.46 -7.02
C VAL A 31 2.49 18.74 -7.76
N LYS A 32 3.74 19.00 -8.11
CA LYS A 32 4.15 20.17 -8.88
C LYS A 32 4.38 19.80 -10.32
N ILE A 33 3.81 20.56 -11.24
CA ILE A 33 4.06 20.43 -12.67
C ILE A 33 4.72 21.70 -13.19
N GLU A 34 5.89 21.56 -13.79
CA GLU A 34 6.61 22.63 -14.45
C GLU A 34 6.35 22.61 -15.96
N ASN A 35 6.00 23.76 -16.51
CA ASN A 35 5.89 23.97 -17.94
C ASN A 35 7.26 24.37 -18.50
N THR A 36 7.91 23.45 -19.18
CA THR A 36 9.23 23.66 -19.81
C THR A 36 9.12 24.12 -21.27
N SER A 37 7.89 24.33 -21.75
CA SER A 37 7.62 24.85 -23.09
C SER A 37 7.51 26.39 -23.11
N THR A 38 7.53 26.96 -24.30
CA THR A 38 7.34 28.40 -24.51
C THR A 38 5.87 28.81 -24.62
N LEU A 39 4.94 27.86 -24.49
CA LEU A 39 3.50 28.10 -24.61
C LEU A 39 2.84 28.08 -23.24
N THR A 40 1.84 28.93 -23.01
CA THR A 40 0.95 28.78 -21.86
C THR A 40 0.05 27.56 -22.07
N LEU A 41 0.04 26.66 -21.10
CA LEU A 41 -0.63 25.37 -21.17
C LEU A 41 -1.93 25.40 -20.36
N PRO A 42 -3.12 25.50 -20.99
CA PRO A 42 -4.37 25.28 -20.30
C PRO A 42 -4.46 23.81 -19.85
N PHE A 43 -4.83 23.58 -18.61
CA PHE A 43 -4.96 22.25 -18.05
C PHE A 43 -6.37 21.97 -17.52
N SER A 44 -6.72 20.70 -17.50
CA SER A 44 -7.83 20.16 -16.72
C SER A 44 -7.41 18.85 -16.08
N VAL A 45 -8.05 18.50 -14.97
CA VAL A 45 -7.73 17.33 -14.16
C VAL A 45 -8.92 16.39 -14.11
N GLN A 46 -8.65 15.09 -14.23
CA GLN A 46 -9.65 14.04 -14.17
C GLN A 46 -9.23 12.97 -13.17
N LEU A 47 -10.18 12.54 -12.34
CA LEU A 47 -10.07 11.36 -11.49
C LEU A 47 -10.98 10.28 -12.07
N GLU A 48 -10.48 9.05 -12.17
CA GLU A 48 -11.23 7.93 -12.74
C GLU A 48 -12.44 7.54 -11.87
N SER A 49 -12.34 7.69 -10.54
CA SER A 49 -13.47 7.51 -9.61
C SER A 49 -14.67 8.42 -9.91
N LEU A 50 -14.42 9.59 -10.51
CA LEU A 50 -15.39 10.63 -10.86
C LEU A 50 -15.76 10.63 -12.35
N SER A 51 -15.25 9.69 -13.15
CA SER A 51 -15.51 9.68 -14.59
C SER A 51 -16.97 9.28 -14.89
N PRO A 52 -17.69 9.97 -15.80
CA PRO A 52 -19.07 9.59 -16.18
C PRO A 52 -19.15 8.22 -16.87
N THR A 53 -18.04 7.77 -17.43
CA THR A 53 -17.89 6.45 -18.06
C THR A 53 -17.88 5.32 -17.04
N ARG A 54 -17.59 5.60 -15.77
CA ARG A 54 -17.59 4.61 -14.69
C ARG A 54 -18.88 3.81 -14.59
N GLU A 55 -20.05 4.44 -14.69
CA GLU A 55 -21.33 3.72 -14.64
C GLU A 55 -21.49 2.77 -15.85
N ARG A 56 -21.03 3.20 -17.02
CA ARG A 56 -21.03 2.40 -18.25
C ARG A 56 -20.04 1.24 -18.19
N ASP A 57 -18.90 1.44 -17.54
CA ASP A 57 -17.86 0.42 -17.38
C ASP A 57 -18.19 -0.57 -16.24
N ARG A 58 -18.89 -0.13 -15.17
CA ARG A 58 -19.43 -1.01 -14.11
C ARG A 58 -20.52 -1.95 -14.59
N GLN A 59 -21.22 -1.61 -15.68
CA GLN A 59 -22.19 -2.51 -16.33
C GLN A 59 -21.53 -3.59 -17.20
N LYS A 60 -20.20 -3.55 -17.38
CA LYS A 60 -19.45 -4.61 -18.05
C LYS A 60 -19.14 -5.74 -17.06
N ILE A 61 -18.99 -6.95 -17.60
CA ILE A 61 -18.57 -8.11 -16.82
C ILE A 61 -17.26 -7.75 -16.09
N PRO A 62 -17.17 -7.97 -14.76
CA PRO A 62 -15.96 -7.68 -14.00
C PRO A 62 -14.69 -8.23 -14.67
N SER A 63 -13.62 -7.45 -14.68
CA SER A 63 -12.36 -7.81 -15.34
C SER A 63 -11.75 -9.11 -14.78
N PHE A 64 -12.03 -9.46 -13.52
CA PHE A 64 -11.58 -10.73 -12.92
C PHE A 64 -12.16 -11.98 -13.61
N LEU A 65 -13.27 -11.84 -14.35
CA LEU A 65 -13.86 -12.91 -15.16
C LEU A 65 -13.28 -12.96 -16.58
N THR A 66 -12.54 -11.93 -17.01
CA THR A 66 -12.10 -11.76 -18.40
C THR A 66 -10.58 -11.64 -18.59
N SER A 67 -9.79 -11.40 -17.53
CA SER A 67 -8.34 -11.24 -17.59
C SER A 67 -7.64 -11.85 -16.38
N SER A 68 -6.71 -12.78 -16.62
CA SER A 68 -5.85 -13.38 -15.59
C SER A 68 -4.68 -12.48 -15.14
N VAL A 69 -4.52 -11.30 -15.75
CA VAL A 69 -3.30 -10.45 -15.59
C VAL A 69 -3.59 -9.04 -15.05
N GLN A 70 -4.84 -8.57 -15.03
CA GLN A 70 -5.20 -7.27 -14.44
C GLN A 70 -6.09 -7.44 -13.21
N ARG A 71 -5.46 -7.76 -12.08
CA ARG A 71 -6.13 -7.85 -10.77
C ARG A 71 -6.22 -6.51 -10.03
N ALA A 72 -5.66 -5.44 -10.57
CA ALA A 72 -5.82 -4.09 -10.03
C ALA A 72 -6.98 -3.42 -10.75
N GLU A 73 -8.15 -3.37 -10.12
CA GLU A 73 -9.14 -2.37 -10.50
C GLU A 73 -8.46 -1.00 -10.40
N ILE A 74 -8.56 -0.18 -11.46
CA ILE A 74 -7.92 1.14 -11.55
C ILE A 74 -8.38 2.06 -10.40
N VAL A 75 -9.55 1.75 -9.84
CA VAL A 75 -10.17 2.43 -8.71
C VAL A 75 -10.40 1.40 -7.61
N GLY A 76 -9.97 1.72 -6.40
CA GLY A 76 -10.12 0.88 -5.22
C GLY A 76 -11.33 1.25 -4.37
N THR A 77 -11.25 0.93 -3.07
CA THR A 77 -12.32 1.16 -2.09
C THR A 77 -12.82 2.61 -2.12
N GLN A 78 -14.11 2.79 -1.91
CA GLN A 78 -14.77 4.09 -1.91
C GLN A 78 -15.40 4.34 -0.55
N ASN A 79 -15.43 5.61 -0.12
CA ASN A 79 -16.05 6.03 1.13
C ASN A 79 -17.52 5.58 1.22
N TYR A 80 -17.94 5.17 2.43
CA TYR A 80 -19.33 4.77 2.68
C TYR A 80 -20.29 5.95 2.58
N SER A 81 -19.80 7.17 2.80
CA SER A 81 -20.56 8.41 2.57
C SER A 81 -20.90 8.67 1.10
N GLY A 82 -20.27 7.97 0.14
CA GLY A 82 -20.46 8.17 -1.29
C GLY A 82 -19.66 9.34 -1.88
N PHE A 83 -18.94 10.09 -1.06
CA PHE A 83 -17.97 11.08 -1.55
C PHE A 83 -16.69 10.40 -2.05
N SER A 84 -15.95 11.06 -2.95
CA SER A 84 -14.65 10.52 -3.38
C SER A 84 -13.64 10.55 -2.24
N VAL A 85 -12.85 9.49 -2.15
CA VAL A 85 -11.77 9.35 -1.14
C VAL A 85 -10.60 10.26 -1.48
N PHE A 86 -10.31 10.41 -2.77
CA PHE A 86 -9.29 11.31 -3.29
C PHE A 86 -9.95 12.53 -3.92
N SER A 87 -9.37 13.70 -3.68
CA SER A 87 -9.73 14.94 -4.39
C SER A 87 -8.47 15.71 -4.74
N ILE A 88 -8.58 16.60 -5.72
CA ILE A 88 -7.46 17.40 -6.21
C ILE A 88 -7.89 18.83 -6.48
N SER A 89 -7.00 19.77 -6.19
CA SER A 89 -7.19 21.20 -6.47
C SER A 89 -5.88 21.85 -6.91
N PRO A 90 -5.88 22.73 -7.93
CA PRO A 90 -7.01 23.11 -8.78
C PRO A 90 -7.35 22.02 -9.82
N THR A 91 -8.61 21.97 -10.27
CA THR A 91 -9.06 21.01 -11.30
C THR A 91 -8.98 21.55 -12.73
N GLU A 92 -8.84 22.86 -12.89
CA GLU A 92 -8.66 23.53 -14.19
C GLU A 92 -7.84 24.81 -14.03
N GLY A 93 -7.21 25.26 -15.11
CA GLY A 93 -6.41 26.48 -15.09
C GLY A 93 -5.43 26.58 -16.24
N LYS A 94 -4.35 27.34 -16.04
CA LYS A 94 -3.29 27.55 -17.02
C LYS A 94 -1.93 27.56 -16.32
N ILE A 95 -0.95 26.86 -16.91
CA ILE A 95 0.45 26.94 -16.50
C ILE A 95 1.17 27.84 -17.50
N GLU A 96 1.60 29.02 -17.07
CA GLU A 96 2.35 29.95 -17.92
C GLU A 96 3.70 29.35 -18.36
N ALA A 97 4.24 29.83 -19.49
CA ALA A 97 5.53 29.38 -20.01
C ALA A 97 6.65 29.57 -18.98
N GLY A 98 7.42 28.51 -18.72
CA GLY A 98 8.50 28.52 -17.72
C GLY A 98 8.04 28.63 -16.26
N LYS A 99 6.74 28.45 -15.97
CA LYS A 99 6.19 28.47 -14.61
C LYS A 99 5.81 27.07 -14.15
N SER A 100 5.59 26.92 -12.84
CA SER A 100 5.08 25.70 -12.23
C SER A 100 3.70 25.93 -11.63
N GLN A 101 2.90 24.87 -11.60
CA GLN A 101 1.61 24.79 -10.92
C GLN A 101 1.65 23.71 -9.85
N ASP A 102 1.21 24.05 -8.64
CA ASP A 102 1.04 23.10 -7.55
C ASP A 102 -0.40 22.55 -7.56
N PHE A 103 -0.52 21.24 -7.46
CA PHE A 103 -1.76 20.49 -7.34
C PHE A 103 -1.78 19.81 -5.98
N VAL A 104 -2.78 20.11 -5.16
CA VAL A 104 -2.96 19.51 -3.85
C VAL A 104 -3.86 18.32 -3.98
N VAL A 105 -3.30 17.12 -3.83
CA VAL A 105 -4.04 15.86 -3.71
C VAL A 105 -4.41 15.68 -2.25
N THR A 106 -5.68 15.45 -1.97
CA THR A 106 -6.24 15.23 -0.63
C THR A 106 -6.77 13.82 -0.53
N PHE A 107 -6.41 13.12 0.54
CA PHE A 107 -6.87 11.77 0.87
C PHE A 107 -7.65 11.81 2.19
N SER A 108 -8.92 11.43 2.13
CA SER A 108 -9.89 11.54 3.24
C SER A 108 -10.76 10.28 3.36
N PRO A 109 -10.19 9.14 3.78
CA PRO A 109 -10.95 7.90 3.97
C PRO A 109 -11.87 7.97 5.19
N ASP A 110 -13.09 7.42 5.09
CA ASP A 110 -14.08 7.41 6.18
C ASP A 110 -14.19 6.07 6.94
N HIS A 111 -13.46 5.04 6.50
CA HIS A 111 -13.37 3.73 7.17
C HIS A 111 -12.00 3.07 6.94
N GLU A 112 -11.73 1.99 7.66
CA GLU A 112 -10.56 1.15 7.45
C GLU A 112 -10.62 0.41 6.10
N SER A 113 -9.56 0.53 5.31
CA SER A 113 -9.29 -0.28 4.12
C SER A 113 -7.81 -0.13 3.73
N LEU A 114 -7.19 -1.21 3.29
CA LEU A 114 -5.80 -1.22 2.81
C LEU A 114 -5.68 -0.86 1.32
N TYR A 115 -6.80 -0.75 0.60
CA TYR A 115 -6.83 -0.81 -0.86
C TYR A 115 -7.45 0.42 -1.51
N TYR A 116 -7.39 1.58 -0.85
CA TYR A 116 -7.79 2.84 -1.49
C TYR A 116 -6.86 3.12 -2.67
N SER A 117 -7.47 3.29 -3.85
CA SER A 117 -6.75 3.68 -5.05
C SER A 117 -7.64 4.46 -6.00
N ASP A 118 -7.00 5.30 -6.81
CA ASP A 118 -7.65 6.04 -7.90
C ASP A 118 -6.60 6.35 -8.97
N HIS A 119 -7.04 6.85 -10.11
CA HIS A 119 -6.17 7.21 -11.21
C HIS A 119 -6.39 8.66 -11.62
N LEU A 120 -5.33 9.44 -11.49
CA LEU A 120 -5.29 10.88 -11.74
C LEU A 120 -4.70 11.15 -13.12
N LYS A 121 -5.45 11.85 -13.96
CA LYS A 121 -5.01 12.31 -15.29
C LYS A 121 -4.97 13.83 -15.33
N ILE A 122 -3.87 14.38 -15.81
CA ILE A 122 -3.71 15.81 -16.05
C ILE A 122 -3.65 16.03 -17.55
N LEU A 123 -4.67 16.67 -18.08
CA LEU A 123 -4.86 16.91 -19.50
C LEU A 123 -4.47 18.34 -19.85
N LEU A 124 -3.71 18.48 -20.94
CA LEU A 124 -3.43 19.76 -21.58
C LEU A 124 -4.40 19.98 -22.74
N PHE A 125 -4.81 21.24 -22.93
CA PHE A 125 -5.72 21.64 -23.99
C PHE A 125 -7.04 20.84 -24.02
N GLY A 126 -7.45 20.32 -22.85
CA GLY A 126 -8.67 19.52 -22.66
C GLY A 126 -8.67 18.14 -23.33
N LYS A 127 -7.54 17.67 -23.89
CA LYS A 127 -7.51 16.41 -24.66
C LYS A 127 -6.21 15.62 -24.59
N GLN A 128 -5.08 16.26 -24.36
CA GLN A 128 -3.78 15.59 -24.37
C GLN A 128 -3.39 15.23 -22.94
N THR A 129 -3.38 13.94 -22.59
CA THR A 129 -2.83 13.50 -21.30
C THR A 129 -1.34 13.82 -21.22
N ALA A 130 -0.96 14.66 -20.27
CA ALA A 130 0.44 14.99 -20.01
C ALA A 130 1.03 14.13 -18.90
N HIS A 131 0.25 13.85 -17.86
CA HIS A 131 0.66 13.02 -16.73
C HIS A 131 -0.48 12.09 -16.30
N GLU A 132 -0.11 10.86 -16.00
CA GLU A 132 -0.95 9.83 -15.39
C GLU A 132 -0.29 9.41 -14.07
N ILE A 133 -1.05 9.49 -12.98
CA ILE A 133 -0.55 9.23 -11.63
C ILE A 133 -1.53 8.30 -10.95
N HIS A 134 -1.06 7.13 -10.54
CA HIS A 134 -1.81 6.24 -9.67
C HIS A 134 -1.78 6.81 -8.25
N LEU A 135 -2.94 6.95 -7.66
CA LEU A 135 -3.10 7.34 -6.26
C LEU A 135 -3.30 6.07 -5.45
N LYS A 136 -2.58 5.94 -4.34
CA LYS A 136 -2.79 4.87 -3.36
C LYS A 136 -2.79 5.42 -1.95
N GLY A 137 -3.47 4.72 -1.06
CA GLY A 137 -3.43 4.99 0.37
C GLY A 137 -4.06 3.85 1.14
N ALA A 138 -3.78 3.81 2.43
CA ALA A 138 -4.39 2.87 3.37
C ALA A 138 -4.94 3.63 4.56
N ALA A 139 -6.09 3.20 5.06
CA ALA A 139 -6.68 3.71 6.29
C ALA A 139 -6.80 2.59 7.30
N ARG A 140 -6.50 2.88 8.57
CA ARG A 140 -6.73 1.97 9.70
C ARG A 140 -7.57 2.65 10.77
N ASP A 141 -8.37 1.89 11.49
CA ASP A 141 -9.14 2.42 12.63
C ASP A 141 -8.25 2.70 13.85
N HIS A 142 -7.04 2.14 13.84
CA HIS A 142 -6.08 2.22 14.94
C HIS A 142 -4.73 2.73 14.44
N PRO A 143 -3.97 3.52 15.25
CA PRO A 143 -2.77 4.22 14.83
C PRO A 143 -1.53 3.28 14.78
N MET A 144 -1.73 2.05 14.33
CA MET A 144 -0.68 1.06 14.11
C MET A 144 -0.98 0.26 12.84
N PHE A 145 0.06 -0.16 12.12
CA PHE A 145 -0.09 -0.97 10.92
C PHE A 145 1.04 -1.97 10.76
N VAL A 146 0.77 -3.01 9.97
CA VAL A 146 1.76 -3.95 9.44
C VAL A 146 1.64 -3.93 7.93
N GLU A 147 2.79 -3.85 7.26
CA GLU A 147 2.92 -3.85 5.80
C GLU A 147 4.04 -4.82 5.40
N GLY A 148 3.93 -5.39 4.20
CA GLY A 148 4.95 -6.28 3.63
C GLY A 148 4.52 -7.73 3.59
N GLY A 149 5.26 -8.52 2.83
CA GLY A 149 4.82 -9.84 2.40
C GLY A 149 3.61 -9.79 1.46
N VAL A 150 3.16 -10.97 1.07
CA VAL A 150 1.96 -11.16 0.26
C VAL A 150 0.80 -11.49 1.22
N PRO A 151 -0.21 -10.63 1.33
CA PRO A 151 -1.42 -10.96 2.05
C PRO A 151 -2.03 -12.27 1.50
N LEU A 152 -2.37 -13.18 2.40
CA LEU A 152 -3.11 -14.41 2.07
C LEU A 152 -4.62 -14.23 2.29
N ASP A 153 -5.07 -12.97 2.27
CA ASP A 153 -6.48 -12.61 2.29
C ASP A 153 -7.10 -12.78 0.89
N VAL A 154 -8.43 -12.63 0.84
CA VAL A 154 -9.14 -12.66 -0.44
C VAL A 154 -8.89 -11.32 -1.13
N PRO A 155 -8.47 -11.28 -2.41
CA PRO A 155 -8.06 -10.05 -3.11
C PRO A 155 -9.19 -9.05 -3.41
N VAL A 156 -10.39 -9.30 -2.88
CA VAL A 156 -11.55 -8.44 -2.96
C VAL A 156 -12.02 -8.28 -1.53
N GLU A 157 -12.23 -7.05 -1.08
CA GLU A 157 -13.13 -6.77 0.05
C GLU A 157 -14.48 -7.34 -0.34
N SER A 158 -14.68 -8.62 -0.03
CA SER A 158 -15.92 -9.32 -0.25
C SER A 158 -16.99 -8.45 0.42
N LEU A 159 -18.12 -8.20 -0.23
CA LEU A 159 -19.20 -7.31 0.25
C LEU A 159 -19.74 -7.63 1.66
N ALA A 160 -19.20 -8.64 2.33
CA ALA A 160 -19.29 -8.81 3.76
C ALA A 160 -18.38 -7.80 4.48
N VAL A 161 -19.01 -6.87 5.19
CA VAL A 161 -18.37 -6.03 6.21
C VAL A 161 -17.55 -6.93 7.15
N THR A 162 -16.26 -7.05 6.92
CA THR A 162 -15.34 -7.62 7.91
C THR A 162 -15.04 -6.49 8.87
N SER A 163 -15.90 -6.32 9.87
CA SER A 163 -15.60 -5.44 10.99
C SER A 163 -14.24 -5.86 11.58
N PRO A 164 -13.29 -4.93 11.81
CA PRO A 164 -12.15 -5.21 12.64
C PRO A 164 -12.66 -5.32 14.06
N VAL A 165 -13.05 -6.53 14.46
CA VAL A 165 -13.49 -6.79 15.83
C VAL A 165 -12.25 -6.73 16.71
N ALA A 166 -12.05 -5.56 17.31
CA ALA A 166 -11.17 -5.39 18.45
C ALA A 166 -11.45 -6.54 19.44
N SER A 167 -10.41 -7.26 19.85
CA SER A 167 -10.51 -8.31 20.85
C SER A 167 -10.93 -7.73 22.20
N GLN A 168 -12.22 -7.46 22.38
CA GLN A 168 -12.82 -7.40 23.70
C GLN A 168 -13.14 -8.83 24.12
N ASN A 169 -12.56 -9.20 25.25
CA ASN A 169 -12.77 -10.46 25.94
C ASN A 169 -14.26 -10.81 26.02
N THR A 170 -14.75 -11.62 25.07
CA THR A 170 -16.01 -12.33 25.19
C THR A 170 -15.69 -13.74 25.70
N PRO A 171 -16.27 -14.17 26.83
CA PRO A 171 -16.11 -15.54 27.31
C PRO A 171 -16.90 -16.46 26.38
N GLY A 172 -16.25 -16.92 25.31
CA GLY A 172 -16.93 -17.67 24.23
C GLY A 172 -16.07 -17.97 22.99
N GLY A 173 -14.77 -18.21 23.15
CA GLY A 173 -14.01 -19.22 22.39
C GLY A 173 -13.91 -19.18 20.85
N GLY A 174 -14.27 -18.13 20.14
CA GLY A 174 -13.95 -17.97 18.71
C GLY A 174 -12.77 -17.04 18.51
N LYS A 175 -11.53 -17.56 18.47
CA LYS A 175 -10.37 -16.75 18.03
C LYS A 175 -10.57 -16.42 16.56
N VAL A 176 -10.74 -15.13 16.23
CA VAL A 176 -10.62 -14.66 14.85
C VAL A 176 -9.25 -15.10 14.33
N PRO A 177 -9.15 -15.76 13.16
CA PRO A 177 -7.87 -16.16 12.61
C PRO A 177 -6.98 -14.92 12.41
N PRO A 178 -5.68 -14.98 12.76
CA PRO A 178 -4.78 -13.87 12.52
C PRO A 178 -4.69 -13.59 11.01
N LEU A 179 -4.62 -12.31 10.61
CA LEU A 179 -4.32 -11.95 9.22
C LEU A 179 -3.02 -12.65 8.82
N SER A 180 -3.02 -13.31 7.66
CA SER A 180 -1.89 -14.14 7.25
C SER A 180 -1.06 -13.47 6.16
N LEU A 181 0.25 -13.42 6.35
CA LEU A 181 1.21 -12.81 5.42
C LEU A 181 2.20 -13.89 4.96
N LEU A 182 2.46 -13.98 3.67
CA LEU A 182 3.50 -14.83 3.10
C LEU A 182 4.74 -13.99 2.75
N LEU A 183 5.86 -14.32 3.38
CA LEU A 183 7.17 -13.85 2.96
C LEU A 183 7.84 -14.92 2.10
N LEU A 184 7.99 -14.62 0.81
CA LEU A 184 8.71 -15.46 -0.13
C LEU A 184 10.15 -14.94 -0.28
N LEU A 185 11.12 -15.80 -0.01
CA LEU A 185 12.55 -15.52 -0.16
C LEU A 185 13.12 -16.41 -1.28
N GLU A 186 13.65 -15.79 -2.32
CA GLU A 186 14.24 -16.49 -3.45
C GLU A 186 15.76 -16.33 -3.46
N TYR A 187 16.47 -17.42 -3.24
CA TYR A 187 17.93 -17.44 -3.29
C TYR A 187 18.38 -17.90 -4.66
N VAL A 188 19.19 -17.09 -5.34
CA VAL A 188 19.79 -17.47 -6.62
C VAL A 188 20.95 -18.43 -6.37
N GLU A 189 20.91 -19.60 -6.99
CA GLU A 189 21.93 -20.63 -6.83
C GLU A 189 23.34 -20.10 -7.14
N GLY A 190 24.29 -20.29 -6.21
CA GLY A 190 25.66 -19.80 -6.34
C GLY A 190 25.85 -18.30 -6.02
N SER A 191 24.79 -17.58 -5.63
CA SER A 191 24.88 -16.18 -5.22
C SER A 191 25.64 -16.02 -3.90
N ALA A 192 26.51 -15.01 -3.80
CA ALA A 192 27.10 -14.61 -2.53
C ALA A 192 26.11 -13.87 -1.61
N GLU A 193 25.06 -13.27 -2.19
CA GLU A 193 24.06 -12.50 -1.45
C GLU A 193 22.93 -13.41 -0.94
N PRO A 194 22.49 -13.24 0.32
CA PRO A 194 21.34 -13.96 0.85
C PRO A 194 20.04 -13.48 0.18
N ALA A 195 19.03 -14.37 0.15
CA ALA A 195 17.67 -13.95 -0.18
C ALA A 195 17.15 -13.02 0.92
N ARG A 196 16.37 -11.99 0.57
CA ARG A 196 15.86 -11.00 1.52
C ARG A 196 14.38 -10.74 1.32
N ALA A 197 13.67 -10.53 2.43
CA ALA A 197 12.31 -10.03 2.46
C ALA A 197 12.14 -9.11 3.68
N GLU A 198 11.10 -8.27 3.69
CA GLU A 198 10.88 -7.30 4.77
C GLU A 198 9.40 -7.28 5.19
N ILE A 199 9.19 -7.08 6.50
CA ILE A 199 7.91 -6.65 7.07
C ILE A 199 8.15 -5.32 7.77
N THR A 200 7.25 -4.37 7.57
CA THR A 200 7.26 -3.08 8.26
C THR A 200 6.16 -3.04 9.31
N VAL A 201 6.51 -2.63 10.52
CA VAL A 201 5.54 -2.26 11.56
C VAL A 201 5.61 -0.76 11.74
N GLY A 202 4.47 -0.08 11.77
CA GLY A 202 4.41 1.37 11.91
C GLY A 202 3.49 1.84 13.03
N ALA A 203 3.87 2.96 13.64
CA ALA A 203 3.07 3.73 14.59
C ALA A 203 2.69 5.05 13.93
N MET A 204 1.41 5.19 13.55
CA MET A 204 0.95 6.39 12.84
C MET A 204 0.89 7.62 13.75
N GLN A 205 1.16 8.77 13.16
CA GLN A 205 0.87 10.05 13.78
C GLN A 205 -0.52 10.52 13.35
N SER A 206 -1.45 10.69 14.29
CA SER A 206 -2.77 11.27 14.02
C SER A 206 -3.16 12.26 15.12
N PRO A 207 -3.70 13.44 14.76
CA PRO A 207 -4.27 14.37 15.74
C PRO A 207 -5.59 13.88 16.32
N LEU A 208 -6.30 12.96 15.65
CA LEU A 208 -7.60 12.43 16.09
C LEU A 208 -7.45 11.44 17.26
N LEU A 209 -6.35 10.69 17.27
CA LEU A 209 -6.08 9.68 18.30
C LEU A 209 -4.88 10.09 19.14
N ALA A 210 -5.15 10.64 20.31
CA ALA A 210 -4.15 10.89 21.34
C ALA A 210 -3.70 9.59 22.03
N ALA A 211 -3.29 8.56 21.27
CA ALA A 211 -2.81 7.28 21.82
C ALA A 211 -1.50 7.48 22.59
N LYS A 212 -1.55 7.61 23.92
CA LYS A 212 -0.35 7.85 24.77
C LYS A 212 0.63 6.66 24.81
N LYS A 213 0.26 5.50 24.28
CA LYS A 213 1.05 4.27 24.36
C LYS A 213 1.91 4.14 23.10
N ALA A 214 3.18 3.83 23.30
CA ALA A 214 4.07 3.38 22.24
C ALA A 214 3.52 2.09 21.62
N VAL A 215 3.86 1.84 20.36
CA VAL A 215 3.51 0.59 19.67
C VAL A 215 4.64 -0.40 19.89
N GLU A 216 4.36 -1.51 20.55
CA GLU A 216 5.31 -2.61 20.74
C GLU A 216 5.04 -3.71 19.73
N PHE A 217 6.09 -4.36 19.22
CA PHE A 217 5.94 -5.55 18.40
C PHE A 217 6.84 -6.68 18.87
N SER A 218 6.38 -7.92 18.65
CA SER A 218 7.15 -9.13 18.90
C SER A 218 6.80 -10.21 17.88
N LEU A 219 7.82 -10.87 17.34
CA LEU A 219 7.74 -11.99 16.44
C LEU A 219 8.19 -13.25 17.19
N ASP A 220 7.30 -14.21 17.34
CA ASP A 220 7.56 -15.47 18.03
C ASP A 220 8.34 -16.47 17.13
N ASN A 221 8.64 -17.66 17.64
CA ASN A 221 9.28 -18.76 16.89
C ASN A 221 10.66 -18.45 16.26
N ALA A 222 11.38 -17.44 16.77
CA ALA A 222 12.71 -17.08 16.26
C ALA A 222 13.71 -18.26 16.23
N ALA A 223 13.64 -19.18 17.21
CA ALA A 223 14.51 -20.35 17.25
C ALA A 223 14.21 -21.37 16.13
N GLU A 224 12.95 -21.51 15.73
CA GLU A 224 12.55 -22.39 14.62
C GLU A 224 12.94 -21.78 13.27
N LEU A 225 12.75 -20.46 13.14
CA LEU A 225 13.21 -19.69 11.97
C LEU A 225 14.73 -19.84 11.78
N GLN A 226 15.51 -19.66 12.84
CA GLN A 226 16.96 -19.85 12.80
C GLN A 226 17.36 -21.28 12.43
N ARG A 227 16.65 -22.30 12.93
CA ARG A 227 16.91 -23.71 12.58
C ARG A 227 16.66 -23.98 11.10
N ALA A 228 15.71 -23.28 10.49
CA ALA A 228 15.39 -23.38 9.06
C ALA A 228 16.26 -22.46 8.17
N GLY A 229 17.26 -21.78 8.73
CA GLY A 229 18.20 -20.92 8.01
C GLY A 229 17.75 -19.47 7.84
N PHE A 230 16.63 -19.07 8.45
CA PHE A 230 16.17 -17.67 8.43
C PHE A 230 16.84 -16.86 9.53
N ALA A 231 17.32 -15.67 9.18
CA ALA A 231 17.85 -14.69 10.11
C ALA A 231 16.97 -13.43 10.10
N LEU A 232 16.63 -12.96 11.31
CA LEU A 232 15.83 -11.77 11.54
C LEU A 232 16.73 -10.66 12.10
N ASP A 233 16.62 -9.46 11.56
CA ASP A 233 17.36 -8.29 12.07
C ASP A 233 16.83 -7.83 13.43
N SER A 234 15.53 -8.06 13.70
CA SER A 234 14.88 -7.68 14.94
C SER A 234 13.60 -8.47 15.16
N ALA A 235 13.57 -9.32 16.18
CA ALA A 235 12.35 -10.07 16.54
C ALA A 235 11.38 -9.27 17.43
N ARG A 236 11.79 -8.11 17.98
CA ARG A 236 10.96 -7.32 18.91
C ARG A 236 11.42 -5.87 18.99
N GLY A 237 10.52 -4.96 19.31
CA GLY A 237 10.85 -3.54 19.42
C GLY A 237 9.69 -2.68 19.91
N VAL A 238 9.98 -1.39 20.08
CA VAL A 238 9.03 -0.37 20.53
C VAL A 238 9.14 0.82 19.57
N LEU A 239 8.00 1.37 19.17
CA LEU A 239 7.87 2.47 18.23
C LEU A 239 7.13 3.62 18.89
N GLU A 240 7.77 4.78 18.87
CA GLU A 240 7.12 6.05 19.18
C GLU A 240 6.27 6.51 17.99
N ARG A 241 5.39 7.47 18.23
CA ARG A 241 4.49 8.00 17.19
C ARG A 241 5.26 8.54 15.99
N GLY A 242 4.77 8.21 14.80
CA GLY A 242 5.38 8.58 13.53
C GLY A 242 6.58 7.71 13.14
N GLN A 243 6.99 6.76 13.99
CA GLN A 243 8.07 5.83 13.66
C GLN A 243 7.56 4.60 12.93
N LEU A 244 8.44 4.07 12.09
CA LEU A 244 8.29 2.76 11.47
C LEU A 244 9.55 1.95 11.72
N LYS A 245 9.40 0.63 11.78
CA LYS A 245 10.50 -0.32 11.87
C LYS A 245 10.34 -1.38 10.82
N ARG A 246 11.37 -1.49 9.97
CA ARG A 246 11.53 -2.60 9.04
C ARG A 246 12.21 -3.75 9.78
N ILE A 247 11.59 -4.92 9.68
CA ILE A 247 12.08 -6.20 10.13
C ILE A 247 12.62 -6.90 8.90
N GLY A 248 13.94 -6.81 8.70
CA GLY A 248 14.63 -7.54 7.65
C GLY A 248 14.67 -9.02 7.96
N VAL A 249 14.37 -9.82 6.95
CA VAL A 249 14.47 -11.27 6.96
C VAL A 249 15.45 -11.64 5.88
N SER A 250 16.46 -12.42 6.24
CA SER A 250 17.40 -12.98 5.29
C SER A 250 17.42 -14.50 5.37
N TRP A 251 17.73 -15.14 4.25
CA TRP A 251 17.83 -16.59 4.18
C TRP A 251 18.97 -17.01 3.26
N VAL A 252 19.73 -17.99 3.74
CA VAL A 252 20.75 -18.71 2.97
C VAL A 252 20.41 -20.19 3.08
N PRO A 253 20.41 -20.95 1.96
CA PRO A 253 20.15 -22.38 2.01
C PRO A 253 21.11 -23.08 2.99
N PRO A 254 20.60 -23.81 3.99
CA PRO A 254 21.42 -24.70 4.81
C PRO A 254 22.13 -25.75 3.94
N ALA A 255 23.33 -26.16 4.33
CA ALA A 255 24.13 -27.12 3.57
C ALA A 255 23.47 -28.51 3.43
N ASP A 256 22.54 -28.84 4.33
CA ASP A 256 21.76 -30.08 4.40
C ASP A 256 20.37 -29.97 3.75
N LEU A 257 20.03 -28.82 3.16
CA LEU A 257 18.72 -28.60 2.55
C LEU A 257 18.51 -29.52 1.35
N GLN A 258 17.48 -30.37 1.41
CA GLN A 258 17.01 -31.11 0.24
C GLN A 258 16.19 -30.18 -0.64
N THR A 259 16.66 -29.90 -1.86
CA THR A 259 16.08 -28.95 -2.82
C THR A 259 14.61 -29.25 -3.18
N SER A 260 14.10 -30.44 -2.83
CA SER A 260 12.73 -30.87 -3.08
C SER A 260 11.69 -30.40 -2.06
N ASP A 261 12.10 -29.94 -0.87
CA ASP A 261 11.18 -29.45 0.17
C ASP A 261 11.58 -28.04 0.64
N PRO A 262 10.97 -26.97 0.10
CA PRO A 262 11.29 -25.60 0.50
C PRO A 262 10.91 -25.39 1.98
N PRO A 263 11.78 -24.76 2.80
CA PRO A 263 11.45 -24.53 4.20
C PRO A 263 10.23 -23.60 4.29
N LEU A 264 9.20 -24.09 4.97
CA LEU A 264 7.99 -23.35 5.30
C LEU A 264 7.84 -23.28 6.82
N VAL A 265 8.06 -22.11 7.40
CA VAL A 265 8.01 -21.88 8.86
C VAL A 265 6.96 -20.82 9.17
N SER A 266 6.19 -21.01 10.23
CA SER A 266 5.19 -20.04 10.68
C SER A 266 5.64 -19.36 11.97
N ALA A 267 5.43 -18.05 12.04
CA ALA A 267 5.62 -17.26 13.26
C ALA A 267 4.44 -16.32 13.49
N LEU A 268 4.22 -15.95 14.74
CA LEU A 268 3.18 -14.99 15.12
C LEU A 268 3.80 -13.62 15.36
N LEU A 269 3.43 -12.64 14.54
CA LEU A 269 3.76 -11.24 14.78
C LEU A 269 2.63 -10.61 15.61
N THR A 270 2.95 -10.19 16.82
CA THR A 270 2.03 -9.47 17.70
C THR A 270 2.39 -7.99 17.71
N VAL A 271 1.41 -7.12 17.46
CA VAL A 271 1.56 -5.67 17.51
C VAL A 271 0.60 -5.10 18.56
N LYS A 272 1.12 -4.34 19.52
CA LYS A 272 0.40 -3.83 20.68
C LYS A 272 0.50 -2.32 20.73
N GLY A 273 -0.64 -1.64 20.69
CA GLY A 273 -0.77 -0.19 20.88
C GLY A 273 -1.98 0.12 21.75
N ASN A 274 -2.95 0.82 21.16
CA ASN A 274 -4.27 1.01 21.76
C ASN A 274 -5.11 -0.29 21.76
N ILE A 275 -4.87 -1.16 20.79
CA ILE A 275 -5.38 -2.52 20.73
C ILE A 275 -4.22 -3.50 20.54
N THR A 276 -4.50 -4.81 20.52
CA THR A 276 -3.53 -5.85 20.16
C THR A 276 -4.00 -6.55 18.90
N GLU A 277 -3.12 -6.62 17.90
CA GLU A 277 -3.31 -7.36 16.67
C GLU A 277 -2.28 -8.48 16.56
N SER A 278 -2.66 -9.57 15.90
CA SER A 278 -1.80 -10.72 15.67
C SER A 278 -1.86 -11.13 14.21
N TYR A 279 -0.69 -11.34 13.61
CA TYR A 279 -0.51 -11.69 12.21
C TYR A 279 0.23 -13.02 12.12
N GLY A 280 -0.32 -13.98 11.37
CA GLY A 280 0.34 -15.24 11.08
C GLY A 280 1.29 -15.05 9.90
N VAL A 281 2.59 -15.04 10.16
CA VAL A 281 3.60 -14.83 9.12
C VAL A 281 4.16 -16.19 8.69
N LEU A 282 3.94 -16.53 7.43
CA LEU A 282 4.50 -17.71 6.77
C LEU A 282 5.78 -17.32 6.03
N PHE A 283 6.89 -17.95 6.40
CA PHE A 283 8.20 -17.78 5.80
C PHE A 283 8.44 -18.95 4.87
N MET A 284 8.49 -18.68 3.57
CA MET A 284 8.81 -19.65 2.55
C MET A 284 10.10 -19.23 1.86
N ALA A 285 11.05 -20.15 1.71
CA ALA A 285 12.22 -19.91 0.90
C ALA A 285 12.40 -20.95 -0.18
N ARG A 286 12.99 -20.56 -1.31
CA ARG A 286 13.33 -21.48 -2.40
C ARG A 286 14.64 -21.08 -3.07
N VAL A 287 15.33 -22.08 -3.60
CA VAL A 287 16.47 -21.87 -4.50
C VAL A 287 15.94 -21.75 -5.92
N VAL A 288 16.38 -20.74 -6.63
CA VAL A 288 16.08 -20.51 -8.05
C VAL A 288 17.38 -20.54 -8.85
N SER A 289 17.33 -21.11 -10.06
CA SER A 289 18.48 -21.11 -10.95
C SER A 289 18.78 -19.71 -11.47
N ALA A 290 20.05 -19.38 -11.66
CA ALA A 290 20.43 -18.17 -12.37
C ALA A 290 19.95 -18.27 -13.84
N SER A 291 19.13 -17.33 -14.26
CA SER A 291 18.65 -17.18 -15.65
C SER A 291 19.69 -16.52 -16.55
#